data_AF-A0A349HUV1-F1
#
_entry.id   AF-A0A349HUV1-F1
#
_cell.length_a   1.000
_cell.length_b   1.000
_cell.length_c   1.000
_cell.angle_alpha   90.00
_cell.angle_beta   90.00
_cell.angle_gamma   90.00
#
_symmetry.space_group_name_H-M   'P 1'
#
loop_
_entity.id
_entity.type
_entity.pdbx_description
1 polymer ?
#
loop_
_entity_poly.entity_id
_entity_poly.type
_entity_poly.pdbx_seq_one_letter_code
_entity_poly.pdbx_strand_id
1 'polypeptide(L)'
;MTSPKFKQLNPFELKASLTTLLNKINSVQDVPNCLADFEMLDSQADKTVLSKLLLKELVNAKAEKIPVICFLLEHYTPKEELVNKFWETLKNPNLNSEVKITIINLLRELDADWSYETCEEYLGEDSTEILDENTKKLLNTAIINPEVQIDFLDFLASIRVQDKITLLNSFEGDFSDDALANILIPVFVSEPESPEGKEALRILGTTKSQLALHVLEEMSNSAKGELSQEIRRALSTLKISGIREDNTKEFYKKILSDSVPNKFYITYPDGHGDQALIFTRKTQDGKIRFVSIVTNIETGVKDCFGFFEISQFECDKILERFLRDEKTVELPPEAFKTILHNAQMQSILRNGNNWKLPYEYVCWSNLLLDIDFDNESIEQILKEQILPQKVDKAIIPMLEKMKISSHWFLDGNYSDEFEDLVVEMKSTKDLDALVEKYLPSVFYAEEKESWIDKLLMSAYIKYSIGKDDEASMVYGLSQDENLLAELFNTILKRSIYEYLMTIKYNKDMNTENFTPDEIDEKINYVEEKWVKNV
;
A
#
# COMPACT_ATOMS: atom_id res chain seq x y z
N MET A 1 -31.15 18.61 22.15
CA MET A 1 -32.54 18.24 21.85
C MET A 1 -32.82 16.94 22.58
N THR A 2 -33.89 16.86 23.35
CA THR A 2 -34.27 15.65 24.11
C THR A 2 -34.61 14.53 23.13
N SER A 3 -33.85 13.44 23.13
CA SER A 3 -34.16 12.23 22.36
C SER A 3 -35.61 11.81 22.61
N PRO A 4 -36.36 11.34 21.59
CA PRO A 4 -37.71 10.84 21.81
C PRO A 4 -37.66 9.75 22.89
N LYS A 5 -38.50 9.85 23.92
CA LYS A 5 -38.68 8.73 24.87
C LYS A 5 -39.45 7.63 24.15
N PHE A 6 -38.73 6.79 23.44
CA PHE A 6 -39.27 5.59 22.82
C PHE A 6 -39.82 4.64 23.90
N LYS A 7 -40.97 4.03 23.59
CA LYS A 7 -41.64 3.05 24.47
C LYS A 7 -40.78 1.78 24.55
N GLN A 8 -40.67 1.21 25.75
CA GLN A 8 -40.10 -0.13 25.92
C GLN A 8 -41.08 -1.16 25.35
N LEU A 9 -40.60 -1.93 24.38
CA LEU A 9 -41.41 -2.88 23.64
C LEU A 9 -41.35 -4.26 24.30
N ASN A 10 -42.48 -4.97 24.33
CA ASN A 10 -42.49 -6.37 24.74
C ASN A 10 -41.93 -7.28 23.63
N PRO A 11 -41.62 -8.57 23.90
CA PRO A 11 -41.00 -9.45 22.90
C PRO A 11 -41.76 -9.60 21.57
N PHE A 12 -43.10 -9.52 21.58
CA PHE A 12 -43.90 -9.59 20.35
C PHE A 12 -43.86 -8.28 19.56
N GLU A 13 -43.91 -7.13 20.25
CA GLU A 13 -43.76 -5.81 19.64
C GLU A 13 -42.35 -5.63 19.06
N LEU A 14 -41.31 -6.11 19.76
CA LEU A 14 -39.93 -6.13 19.27
C LEU A 14 -39.81 -6.97 18.01
N LYS A 15 -40.36 -8.19 18.01
CA LYS A 15 -40.33 -9.06 16.82
C LYS A 15 -41.00 -8.37 15.62
N ALA A 16 -42.19 -7.80 15.81
CA ALA A 16 -42.90 -7.12 14.73
C ALA A 16 -42.11 -5.91 14.18
N SER A 17 -41.48 -5.16 15.08
CA SER A 17 -40.66 -4.00 14.70
C SER A 17 -39.39 -4.42 13.95
N LEU A 18 -38.72 -5.48 14.41
CA LEU A 18 -37.55 -6.06 13.76
C LEU A 18 -37.89 -6.57 12.35
N THR A 19 -38.96 -7.35 12.21
CA THR A 19 -39.42 -7.82 10.89
C THR A 19 -39.75 -6.65 9.96
N THR A 20 -40.36 -5.59 10.49
CA THR A 20 -40.66 -4.37 9.71
C THR A 20 -39.38 -3.68 9.25
N LEU A 21 -38.39 -3.53 10.13
CA LEU A 21 -37.08 -2.95 9.81
C LEU A 21 -36.37 -3.78 8.72
N LEU A 22 -36.27 -5.10 8.90
CA LEU A 22 -35.63 -5.99 7.95
C LEU A 22 -36.32 -5.97 6.57
N ASN A 23 -37.63 -5.76 6.50
CA ASN A 23 -38.36 -5.62 5.24
C ASN A 23 -38.12 -4.25 4.56
N LYS A 24 -37.80 -3.20 5.32
CA LYS A 24 -37.47 -1.88 4.76
C LYS A 24 -36.08 -1.84 4.14
N ILE A 25 -35.12 -2.60 4.69
CA ILE A 25 -33.73 -2.58 4.23
C ILE A 25 -33.51 -3.64 3.16
N ASN A 26 -33.52 -3.26 1.88
CA ASN A 26 -33.19 -4.13 0.76
C ASN A 26 -31.81 -3.81 0.16
N SER A 27 -31.26 -2.63 0.47
CA SER A 27 -29.91 -2.20 0.11
C SER A 27 -29.37 -1.18 1.12
N VAL A 28 -28.07 -0.85 1.04
CA VAL A 28 -27.44 0.20 1.86
C VAL A 28 -28.10 1.58 1.67
N GLN A 29 -28.70 1.83 0.50
CA GLN A 29 -29.41 3.08 0.21
C GLN A 29 -30.70 3.26 1.02
N ASP A 30 -31.23 2.19 1.61
CA ASP A 30 -32.45 2.23 2.42
C ASP A 30 -32.18 2.59 3.90
N VAL A 31 -30.91 2.52 4.33
CA VAL A 31 -30.48 2.72 5.72
C VAL A 31 -30.84 4.13 6.25
N PRO A 32 -30.65 5.24 5.49
CA PRO A 32 -31.06 6.57 5.94
C PRO A 32 -32.57 6.69 6.23
N ASN A 33 -33.40 5.88 5.58
CA ASN A 33 -34.86 5.89 5.78
C ASN A 33 -35.28 5.12 7.05
N CYS A 34 -34.35 4.42 7.69
CA CYS A 34 -34.61 3.56 8.85
C CYS A 34 -34.04 4.13 10.15
N LEU A 35 -33.48 5.35 10.15
CA LEU A 35 -32.82 5.94 11.33
C LEU A 35 -33.70 5.95 12.59
N ALA A 36 -34.98 6.28 12.45
CA ALA A 36 -35.92 6.27 13.58
C ALA A 36 -36.19 4.86 14.13
N ASP A 37 -36.11 3.83 13.29
CA ASP A 37 -36.26 2.44 13.72
C ASP A 37 -35.01 1.99 14.49
N PHE A 38 -33.81 2.39 14.05
CA PHE A 38 -32.55 2.15 14.77
C PHE A 38 -32.53 2.87 16.13
N GLU A 39 -32.89 4.15 16.19
CA GLU A 39 -32.98 4.89 17.46
C GLU A 39 -33.98 4.25 18.44
N MET A 40 -35.09 3.73 17.91
CA MET A 40 -36.08 3.00 18.70
C MET A 40 -35.51 1.70 19.25
N LEU A 41 -34.79 0.92 18.44
CA LEU A 41 -34.12 -0.30 18.91
C LEU A 41 -33.00 0.01 19.91
N ASP A 42 -32.21 1.07 19.68
CA ASP A 42 -31.15 1.56 20.56
C ASP A 42 -31.68 1.93 21.95
N SER A 43 -32.88 2.52 22.01
CA SER A 43 -33.52 2.91 23.27
C SER A 43 -34.06 1.76 24.13
N GLN A 44 -34.10 0.53 23.61
CA GLN A 44 -34.59 -0.64 24.36
C GLN A 44 -33.60 -1.02 25.46
N ALA A 45 -34.09 -1.17 26.69
CA ALA A 45 -33.27 -1.43 27.87
C ALA A 45 -32.74 -2.88 27.91
N ASP A 46 -33.53 -3.84 27.44
CA ASP A 46 -33.14 -5.25 27.38
C ASP A 46 -32.79 -5.65 25.93
N LYS A 47 -31.48 -5.71 25.67
CA LYS A 47 -30.94 -6.17 24.37
C LYS A 47 -30.93 -7.69 24.25
N THR A 48 -31.04 -8.44 25.34
CA THR A 48 -30.93 -9.91 25.29
C THR A 48 -32.08 -10.56 24.50
N VAL A 49 -33.28 -9.99 24.59
CA VAL A 49 -34.44 -10.40 23.79
C VAL A 49 -34.21 -10.07 22.31
N LEU A 50 -33.62 -8.91 22.02
CA LEU A 50 -33.31 -8.47 20.65
C LEU A 50 -32.29 -9.41 19.99
N SER A 51 -31.19 -9.72 20.69
CA SER A 51 -30.17 -10.68 20.22
C SER A 51 -30.76 -12.06 19.96
N LYS A 52 -31.64 -12.57 20.84
CA LYS A 52 -32.31 -13.87 20.66
C LYS A 52 -33.22 -13.89 19.42
N LEU A 53 -33.95 -12.81 19.19
CA LEU A 53 -34.82 -12.69 18.01
C LEU A 53 -33.99 -12.62 16.73
N LEU A 54 -32.93 -11.80 16.72
CA LEU A 54 -32.02 -11.66 15.58
C LEU A 54 -31.35 -13.00 15.21
N LEU A 55 -30.87 -13.79 16.17
CA LEU A 55 -30.31 -15.12 15.89
C LEU A 55 -31.35 -16.06 15.26
N LYS A 56 -32.60 -15.98 15.71
CA LYS A 56 -33.68 -16.78 15.15
C LYS A 56 -34.02 -16.38 13.72
N GLU A 57 -33.98 -15.08 13.43
CA GLU A 57 -34.14 -14.57 12.06
C GLU A 57 -32.95 -14.98 11.19
N LEU A 58 -31.72 -14.94 11.70
CA LEU A 58 -30.51 -15.37 10.98
C LEU A 58 -30.61 -16.82 10.50
N VAL A 59 -31.05 -17.73 11.37
CA VAL A 59 -31.20 -19.17 11.03
C VAL A 59 -32.13 -19.41 9.85
N ASN A 60 -33.10 -18.51 9.61
CA ASN A 60 -34.10 -18.64 8.55
C ASN A 60 -33.96 -17.54 7.48
N ALA A 61 -32.85 -16.80 7.50
CA ALA A 61 -32.66 -15.65 6.65
C ALA A 61 -32.48 -16.07 5.18
N LYS A 62 -32.98 -15.24 4.27
CA LYS A 62 -32.55 -15.28 2.87
C LYS A 62 -31.19 -14.62 2.76
N ALA A 63 -30.38 -15.06 1.79
CA ALA A 63 -29.05 -14.52 1.46
C ALA A 63 -28.94 -13.00 1.61
N GLU A 64 -29.86 -12.28 0.94
CA GLU A 64 -29.94 -10.81 0.88
C GLU A 64 -30.14 -10.12 2.25
N LYS A 65 -30.62 -10.83 3.28
CA LYS A 65 -30.88 -10.29 4.62
C LYS A 65 -29.81 -10.63 5.64
N ILE A 66 -28.94 -11.60 5.34
CA ILE A 66 -27.91 -12.07 6.27
C ILE A 66 -27.01 -10.93 6.75
N PRO A 67 -26.42 -10.08 5.87
CA PRO A 67 -25.47 -9.05 6.31
C PRO A 67 -26.08 -8.05 7.29
N VAL A 68 -27.32 -7.62 7.05
CA VAL A 68 -28.03 -6.67 7.93
C VAL A 68 -28.33 -7.29 9.29
N ILE A 69 -28.71 -8.57 9.32
CA ILE A 69 -28.97 -9.28 10.58
C ILE A 69 -27.68 -9.42 11.39
N CYS A 70 -26.55 -9.75 10.75
CA CYS A 70 -25.25 -9.83 11.39
C CYS A 70 -24.79 -8.48 11.96
N PHE A 71 -24.90 -7.40 11.19
CA PHE A 71 -24.62 -6.04 11.67
C PHE A 71 -25.43 -5.68 12.92
N LEU A 72 -26.73 -6.00 12.92
CA LEU A 72 -27.59 -5.78 14.09
C LEU A 72 -27.16 -6.67 15.28
N LEU A 73 -26.70 -7.89 15.04
CA LEU A 73 -26.22 -8.79 16.09
C LEU A 73 -24.95 -8.27 16.75
N GLU A 74 -23.97 -7.82 15.96
CA GLU A 74 -22.74 -7.18 16.46
C GLU A 74 -23.02 -5.93 17.27
N HIS A 75 -23.94 -5.08 16.80
CA HIS A 75 -24.28 -3.84 17.48
C HIS A 75 -25.03 -4.05 18.80
N TYR A 76 -25.91 -5.07 18.87
CA TYR A 76 -26.79 -5.28 20.04
C TYR A 76 -26.36 -6.40 20.99
N THR A 77 -25.38 -7.22 20.64
CA THR A 77 -24.96 -8.36 21.47
C THR A 77 -23.54 -8.16 21.97
N PRO A 78 -23.26 -8.29 23.28
CA PRO A 78 -21.89 -8.25 23.79
C PRO A 78 -20.98 -9.25 23.05
N LYS A 79 -19.76 -8.83 22.72
CA LYS A 79 -18.81 -9.59 21.89
C LYS A 79 -18.65 -11.06 22.33
N GLU A 80 -18.33 -11.30 23.60
CA GLU A 80 -18.17 -12.67 24.15
C GLU A 80 -19.46 -13.50 24.06
N GLU A 81 -20.62 -12.88 24.28
CA GLU A 81 -21.91 -13.57 24.17
C GLU A 81 -22.22 -13.93 22.71
N LEU A 82 -21.89 -13.03 21.78
CA LEU A 82 -22.10 -13.22 20.35
C LEU A 82 -21.23 -14.37 19.80
N VAL A 83 -19.94 -14.38 20.11
CA VAL A 83 -18.99 -15.43 19.74
C VAL A 83 -19.50 -16.80 20.19
N ASN A 84 -19.85 -16.94 21.47
CA ASN A 84 -20.38 -18.20 22.01
C ASN A 84 -21.66 -18.65 21.30
N LYS A 85 -22.59 -17.72 21.02
CA LYS A 85 -23.84 -18.04 20.34
C LYS A 85 -23.64 -18.44 18.88
N PHE A 86 -22.68 -17.82 18.19
CA PHE A 86 -22.32 -18.18 16.83
C PHE A 86 -21.72 -19.59 16.75
N TRP A 87 -20.80 -19.92 17.65
CA TRP A 87 -20.30 -21.29 17.78
C TRP A 87 -21.42 -22.31 18.03
N GLU A 88 -22.32 -22.05 19.00
CA GLU A 88 -23.47 -22.92 19.25
C GLU A 88 -24.42 -23.02 18.04
N THR A 89 -24.55 -21.96 17.24
CA THR A 89 -25.40 -21.95 16.06
C THR A 89 -24.84 -22.81 14.93
N LEU A 90 -23.51 -22.87 14.77
CA LEU A 90 -22.83 -23.70 13.77
C LEU A 90 -23.04 -25.21 13.99
N LYS A 91 -23.27 -25.64 15.23
CA LYS A 91 -23.59 -27.05 15.58
C LYS A 91 -24.89 -27.55 14.97
N ASN A 92 -25.75 -26.67 14.41
CA ASN A 92 -26.99 -27.09 13.78
C ASN A 92 -26.74 -27.63 12.36
N PRO A 93 -26.90 -28.95 12.11
CA PRO A 93 -26.61 -29.53 10.81
C PRO A 93 -27.53 -28.99 9.71
N ASN A 94 -28.77 -28.61 10.05
CA ASN A 94 -29.76 -28.12 9.09
C ASN A 94 -29.61 -26.62 8.75
N LEU A 95 -28.58 -25.94 9.27
CA LEU A 95 -28.33 -24.54 8.96
C LEU A 95 -27.84 -24.41 7.52
N ASN A 96 -28.36 -23.42 6.79
CA ASN A 96 -27.94 -23.14 5.42
C ASN A 96 -26.43 -22.84 5.35
N SER A 97 -25.72 -23.43 4.38
CA SER A 97 -24.27 -23.23 4.16
C SER A 97 -23.88 -21.75 4.07
N GLU A 98 -24.69 -20.89 3.45
CA GLU A 98 -24.43 -19.46 3.34
C GLU A 98 -24.47 -18.75 4.70
N VAL A 99 -25.37 -19.17 5.60
CA VAL A 99 -25.43 -18.66 6.97
C VAL A 99 -24.24 -19.19 7.78
N LYS A 100 -23.90 -20.48 7.64
CA LYS A 100 -22.70 -21.08 8.26
C LYS A 100 -21.43 -20.34 7.85
N ILE A 101 -21.22 -20.11 6.55
CA ILE A 101 -20.08 -19.38 5.98
C ILE A 101 -20.01 -17.94 6.53
N THR A 102 -21.13 -17.23 6.58
CA THR A 102 -21.14 -15.85 7.08
C THR A 102 -20.78 -15.79 8.57
N ILE A 103 -21.30 -16.73 9.37
CA ILE A 103 -20.95 -16.83 10.79
C ILE A 103 -19.45 -17.14 10.97
N ILE A 104 -18.89 -18.05 10.16
CA ILE A 104 -17.45 -18.38 10.21
C ILE A 104 -16.59 -17.13 9.93
N ASN A 105 -16.94 -16.34 8.91
CA ASN A 105 -16.19 -15.14 8.56
C ASN A 105 -16.25 -14.09 9.67
N LEU A 106 -17.39 -13.93 10.33
CA LEU A 106 -17.53 -13.03 11.49
C LEU A 106 -16.77 -13.55 12.71
N LEU A 107 -16.80 -14.86 12.96
CA LEU A 107 -16.02 -15.46 14.04
C LEU A 107 -14.52 -15.27 13.84
N ARG A 108 -14.04 -15.32 12.59
CA ARG A 108 -12.62 -15.04 12.28
C ARG A 108 -12.19 -13.61 12.67
N GLU A 109 -13.10 -12.64 12.57
CA GLU A 109 -12.83 -11.24 12.96
C GLU A 109 -13.03 -11.00 14.46
N LEU A 110 -14.00 -11.69 15.07
CA LEU A 110 -14.41 -11.46 16.44
C LEU A 110 -13.67 -12.34 17.46
N ASP A 111 -13.34 -13.57 17.11
CA ASP A 111 -12.79 -14.56 18.03
C ASP A 111 -11.27 -14.71 17.85
N ALA A 112 -10.52 -14.46 18.93
CA ALA A 112 -9.08 -14.61 18.94
C ALA A 112 -8.64 -16.09 18.93
N ASP A 113 -9.52 -17.00 19.35
CA ASP A 113 -9.26 -18.45 19.40
C ASP A 113 -9.70 -19.17 18.11
N TRP A 114 -10.05 -18.44 17.06
CA TRP A 114 -10.52 -19.01 15.80
C TRP A 114 -9.42 -19.86 15.12
N SER A 115 -9.76 -21.08 14.72
CA SER A 115 -8.94 -21.93 13.85
C SER A 115 -9.80 -22.84 12.96
N TYR A 116 -9.19 -23.41 11.92
CA TYR A 116 -9.84 -24.44 11.09
C TYR A 116 -10.21 -25.68 11.90
N GLU A 117 -9.35 -26.08 12.85
CA GLU A 117 -9.59 -27.22 13.74
C GLU A 117 -10.82 -26.98 14.61
N THR A 118 -10.94 -25.77 15.18
CA THR A 118 -12.14 -25.38 15.93
C THR A 118 -13.37 -25.33 15.01
N CYS A 119 -13.25 -24.85 13.78
CA CYS A 119 -14.39 -24.90 12.84
C CYS A 119 -14.85 -26.33 12.56
N GLU A 120 -13.94 -27.28 12.35
CA GLU A 120 -14.26 -28.69 12.12
C GLU A 120 -15.02 -29.31 13.30
N GLU A 121 -14.61 -29.02 14.53
CA GLU A 121 -15.27 -29.49 15.75
C GLU A 121 -16.74 -29.06 15.82
N TYR A 122 -17.05 -27.84 15.39
CA TYR A 122 -18.39 -27.26 15.49
C TYR A 122 -19.27 -27.52 14.26
N LEU A 123 -18.68 -27.71 13.07
CA LEU A 123 -19.40 -28.00 11.84
C LEU A 123 -19.76 -29.49 11.67
N GLY A 124 -19.01 -30.39 12.31
CA GLY A 124 -19.27 -31.83 12.24
C GLY A 124 -18.99 -32.41 10.85
N GLU A 125 -19.85 -33.31 10.36
CA GLU A 125 -19.63 -34.06 9.11
C GLU A 125 -19.61 -33.18 7.83
N ASP A 126 -20.24 -32.00 7.85
CA ASP A 126 -20.29 -31.08 6.70
C ASP A 126 -19.07 -30.12 6.65
N SER A 127 -18.12 -30.25 7.57
CA SER A 127 -17.04 -29.27 7.78
C SER A 127 -16.22 -29.05 6.52
N THR A 128 -15.76 -30.12 5.87
CA THR A 128 -14.90 -30.05 4.69
C THR A 128 -15.59 -29.31 3.54
N GLU A 129 -16.83 -29.66 3.21
CA GLU A 129 -17.57 -29.04 2.09
C GLU A 129 -17.82 -27.54 2.34
N ILE A 130 -18.19 -27.17 3.57
CA ILE A 130 -18.47 -25.77 3.93
C ILE A 130 -17.18 -24.93 3.96
N LEU A 131 -16.09 -25.48 4.48
CA LEU A 131 -14.80 -24.81 4.52
C LEU A 131 -14.22 -24.64 3.11
N ASP A 132 -14.37 -25.64 2.24
CA ASP A 132 -14.01 -25.56 0.82
C ASP A 132 -14.84 -24.49 0.10
N GLU A 133 -16.17 -24.47 0.30
CA GLU A 133 -17.04 -23.44 -0.27
C GLU A 133 -16.70 -22.03 0.23
N ASN A 134 -16.39 -21.88 1.52
CA ASN A 134 -15.96 -20.60 2.08
C ASN A 134 -14.67 -20.13 1.43
N THR A 135 -13.68 -21.02 1.34
CA THR A 135 -12.38 -20.71 0.74
C THR A 135 -12.54 -20.37 -0.74
N LYS A 136 -13.39 -21.09 -1.49
CA LYS A 136 -13.73 -20.75 -2.89
C LYS A 136 -14.34 -19.35 -3.01
N LYS A 137 -15.25 -18.97 -2.11
CA LYS A 137 -15.83 -17.62 -2.11
C LYS A 137 -14.78 -16.55 -1.80
N LEU A 138 -13.90 -16.81 -0.84
CA LEU A 138 -12.82 -15.91 -0.47
C LEU A 138 -11.86 -15.69 -1.66
N LEU A 139 -11.38 -16.76 -2.29
CA LEU A 139 -10.43 -16.67 -3.40
C LEU A 139 -11.05 -16.00 -4.64
N ASN A 140 -12.33 -16.27 -4.93
CA ASN A 140 -13.04 -15.57 -6.02
C ASN A 140 -13.21 -14.07 -5.74
N THR A 141 -13.40 -13.69 -4.47
CA THR A 141 -13.48 -12.27 -4.06
C THR A 141 -12.10 -11.61 -4.14
N ALA A 142 -11.05 -12.35 -3.78
CA ALA A 142 -9.67 -11.90 -3.81
C ALA A 142 -9.20 -11.49 -5.22
N ILE A 143 -9.76 -12.07 -6.30
CA ILE A 143 -9.47 -11.66 -7.69
C ILE A 143 -9.71 -10.15 -7.89
N ILE A 144 -10.69 -9.58 -7.19
CA ILE A 144 -11.13 -8.20 -7.39
C ILE A 144 -10.67 -7.30 -6.23
N ASN A 145 -10.63 -7.82 -5.00
CA ASN A 145 -10.27 -7.05 -3.80
C ASN A 145 -8.87 -7.41 -3.27
N PRO A 146 -7.87 -6.52 -3.42
CA PRO A 146 -6.53 -6.68 -2.85
C PRO A 146 -6.50 -6.86 -1.33
N GLU A 147 -7.46 -6.31 -0.57
CA GLU A 147 -7.51 -6.49 0.89
C GLU A 147 -7.69 -7.97 1.26
N VAL A 148 -8.55 -8.69 0.53
CA VAL A 148 -8.76 -10.13 0.75
C VAL A 148 -7.51 -10.94 0.39
N GLN A 149 -6.73 -10.50 -0.61
CA GLN A 149 -5.43 -11.11 -0.90
C GLN A 149 -4.44 -10.88 0.25
N ILE A 150 -4.41 -9.65 0.78
CA ILE A 150 -3.54 -9.24 1.89
C ILE A 150 -3.89 -9.99 3.16
N ASP A 151 -5.18 -10.12 3.52
CA ASP A 151 -5.61 -10.91 4.69
C ASP A 151 -5.11 -12.36 4.61
N PHE A 152 -5.13 -12.95 3.41
CA PHE A 152 -4.59 -14.29 3.18
C PHE A 152 -3.07 -14.34 3.36
N LEU A 153 -2.35 -13.32 2.88
CA LEU A 153 -0.89 -13.22 2.99
C LEU A 153 -0.45 -12.95 4.43
N ASP A 154 -1.18 -12.13 5.18
CA ASP A 154 -1.00 -11.93 6.63
C ASP A 154 -1.19 -13.25 7.39
N PHE A 155 -2.24 -14.00 7.04
CA PHE A 155 -2.44 -15.34 7.58
C PHE A 155 -1.28 -16.28 7.25
N LEU A 156 -0.85 -16.35 5.99
CA LEU A 156 0.32 -17.13 5.59
C LEU A 156 1.58 -16.69 6.35
N ALA A 157 1.80 -15.40 6.55
CA ALA A 157 2.95 -14.89 7.28
C ALA A 157 2.95 -15.32 8.75
N SER A 158 1.78 -15.54 9.35
CA SER A 158 1.61 -15.91 10.77
C SER A 158 1.90 -17.38 11.10
N ILE A 159 1.89 -18.29 10.12
CA ILE A 159 2.06 -19.74 10.34
C ILE A 159 3.49 -20.22 10.00
N ARG A 160 3.83 -21.47 10.34
CA ARG A 160 5.17 -22.02 10.10
C ARG A 160 5.36 -22.38 8.64
N VAL A 161 6.59 -22.27 8.13
CA VAL A 161 6.97 -22.56 6.73
C VAL A 161 6.40 -23.88 6.20
N GLN A 162 6.51 -24.97 6.99
CA GLN A 162 6.01 -26.28 6.58
C GLN A 162 4.47 -26.32 6.43
N ASP A 163 3.77 -25.59 7.29
CA ASP A 163 2.31 -25.48 7.27
C ASP A 163 1.87 -24.63 6.08
N LYS A 164 2.61 -23.55 5.76
CA LYS A 164 2.41 -22.75 4.54
C LYS A 164 2.54 -23.61 3.28
N ILE A 165 3.62 -24.37 3.16
CA ILE A 165 3.84 -25.26 2.00
C ILE A 165 2.71 -26.29 1.90
N THR A 166 2.24 -26.83 3.02
CA THR A 166 1.12 -27.79 3.05
C THR A 166 -0.17 -27.14 2.55
N LEU A 167 -0.46 -25.91 2.99
CA LEU A 167 -1.63 -25.14 2.57
C LEU A 167 -1.56 -24.76 1.08
N LEU A 168 -0.40 -24.32 0.59
CA LEU A 168 -0.23 -24.03 -0.85
C LEU A 168 -0.47 -25.28 -1.69
N ASN A 169 -0.01 -26.45 -1.22
CA ASN A 169 -0.24 -27.73 -1.89
C ASN A 169 -1.70 -28.18 -1.86
N SER A 170 -2.45 -27.93 -0.78
CA SER A 170 -3.88 -28.27 -0.77
C SER A 170 -4.64 -27.44 -1.81
N PHE A 171 -4.23 -26.19 -2.04
CA PHE A 171 -4.88 -25.32 -3.02
C PHE A 171 -4.77 -25.81 -4.47
N GLU A 172 -3.68 -26.50 -4.84
CA GLU A 172 -3.52 -27.07 -6.18
C GLU A 172 -4.60 -28.11 -6.51
N GLY A 173 -5.17 -28.78 -5.49
CA GLY A 173 -6.24 -29.77 -5.66
C GLY A 173 -7.65 -29.18 -5.75
N ASP A 174 -7.88 -28.04 -5.10
CA ASP A 174 -9.24 -27.59 -4.72
C ASP A 174 -9.74 -26.35 -5.49
N PHE A 175 -8.85 -25.65 -6.21
CA PHE A 175 -9.17 -24.37 -6.87
C PHE A 175 -8.84 -24.32 -8.35
N SER A 176 -9.53 -23.42 -9.06
CA SER A 176 -9.41 -23.23 -10.50
C SER A 176 -8.34 -22.21 -10.89
N ASP A 177 -7.84 -22.40 -12.11
CA ASP A 177 -6.78 -21.69 -12.81
C ASP A 177 -6.50 -20.24 -12.34
N ASP A 178 -7.36 -19.26 -12.66
CA ASP A 178 -7.07 -17.84 -12.39
C ASP A 178 -7.20 -17.45 -10.91
N ALA A 179 -8.16 -18.02 -10.18
CA ALA A 179 -8.35 -17.75 -8.75
C ALA A 179 -7.15 -18.22 -7.93
N LEU A 180 -6.62 -19.38 -8.30
CA LEU A 180 -5.42 -19.95 -7.69
C LEU A 180 -4.19 -19.11 -8.05
N ALA A 181 -3.99 -18.79 -9.33
CA ALA A 181 -2.85 -17.96 -9.76
C ALA A 181 -2.83 -16.59 -9.08
N ASN A 182 -4.00 -15.94 -8.93
CA ASN A 182 -4.11 -14.63 -8.29
C ASN A 182 -3.58 -14.61 -6.85
N ILE A 183 -3.66 -15.72 -6.12
CA ILE A 183 -3.21 -15.82 -4.73
C ILE A 183 -1.75 -16.28 -4.63
N LEU A 184 -1.29 -17.07 -5.60
CA LEU A 184 0.09 -17.52 -5.66
C LEU A 184 1.04 -16.46 -6.21
N ILE A 185 0.57 -15.55 -7.07
CA ILE A 185 1.36 -14.47 -7.65
C ILE A 185 1.99 -13.59 -6.56
N PRO A 186 1.25 -13.03 -5.58
CA PRO A 186 1.86 -12.25 -4.51
C PRO A 186 2.89 -13.03 -3.70
N VAL A 187 2.67 -14.32 -3.42
CA VAL A 187 3.63 -15.17 -2.70
C VAL A 187 4.95 -15.29 -3.48
N PHE A 188 4.86 -15.61 -4.77
CA PHE A 188 6.03 -15.78 -5.63
C PHE A 188 6.75 -14.46 -5.92
N VAL A 189 6.02 -13.42 -6.31
CA VAL A 189 6.59 -12.13 -6.74
C VAL A 189 7.25 -11.41 -5.58
N SER A 190 6.69 -11.51 -4.37
CA SER A 190 7.22 -10.82 -3.20
C SER A 190 8.57 -11.35 -2.76
N GLU A 191 8.74 -12.68 -2.68
CA GLU A 191 9.98 -13.31 -2.24
C GLU A 191 10.23 -14.65 -2.96
N PRO A 192 10.76 -14.64 -4.20
CA PRO A 192 10.78 -15.80 -5.09
C PRO A 192 11.69 -16.94 -4.60
N GLU A 193 12.78 -16.61 -3.90
CA GLU A 193 13.75 -17.60 -3.40
C GLU A 193 13.37 -18.19 -2.03
N SER A 194 12.30 -17.69 -1.41
CA SER A 194 11.75 -18.32 -0.20
C SER A 194 11.23 -19.74 -0.50
N PRO A 195 11.22 -20.65 0.49
CA PRO A 195 10.62 -21.98 0.32
C PRO A 195 9.18 -21.92 -0.23
N GLU A 196 8.39 -20.98 0.28
CA GLU A 196 7.01 -20.72 -0.11
C GLU A 196 6.93 -20.12 -1.52
N GLY A 197 7.82 -19.20 -1.88
CA GLY A 197 7.91 -18.60 -3.21
C GLY A 197 8.26 -19.63 -4.29
N LYS A 198 9.19 -20.55 -4.00
CA LYS A 198 9.54 -21.67 -4.90
C LYS A 198 8.38 -22.63 -5.09
N GLU A 199 7.66 -22.94 -4.01
CA GLU A 199 6.47 -23.79 -4.10
C GLU A 199 5.34 -23.10 -4.87
N ALA A 200 5.11 -21.81 -4.62
CA ALA A 200 4.16 -21.01 -5.38
C ALA A 200 4.52 -20.97 -6.88
N LEU A 201 5.80 -20.79 -7.23
CA LEU A 201 6.28 -20.86 -8.62
C LEU A 201 6.00 -22.22 -9.26
N ARG A 202 6.22 -23.31 -8.54
CA ARG A 202 5.94 -24.67 -9.00
C ARG A 202 4.46 -24.83 -9.35
N ILE A 203 3.58 -24.41 -8.43
CA ILE A 203 2.12 -24.51 -8.61
C ILE A 203 1.64 -23.56 -9.72
N LEU A 204 2.16 -22.33 -9.79
CA LEU A 204 1.85 -21.39 -10.88
C LEU A 204 2.04 -22.01 -12.26
N GLY A 205 3.10 -22.82 -12.43
CA GLY A 205 3.36 -23.56 -13.67
C GLY A 205 2.28 -24.58 -14.07
N THR A 206 1.45 -25.04 -13.12
CA THR A 206 0.38 -26.02 -13.35
C THR A 206 -1.03 -25.41 -13.34
N THR A 207 -1.19 -24.15 -12.89
CA THR A 207 -2.49 -23.45 -12.80
C THR A 207 -3.25 -23.33 -14.12
N LYS A 208 -2.58 -23.36 -15.29
CA LYS A 208 -3.21 -23.00 -16.58
C LYS A 208 -3.85 -21.59 -16.61
N SER A 209 -3.39 -20.69 -15.75
CA SER A 209 -3.84 -19.30 -15.75
C SER A 209 -3.09 -18.42 -16.74
N GLN A 210 -3.80 -17.48 -17.35
CA GLN A 210 -3.17 -16.43 -18.16
C GLN A 210 -2.47 -15.36 -17.30
N LEU A 211 -2.94 -15.15 -16.07
CA LEU A 211 -2.27 -14.30 -15.08
C LEU A 211 -0.90 -14.86 -14.72
N ALA A 212 -0.82 -16.18 -14.53
CA ALA A 212 0.44 -16.86 -14.29
C ALA A 212 1.40 -16.72 -15.48
N LEU A 213 0.89 -16.81 -16.72
CA LEU A 213 1.72 -16.59 -17.92
C LEU A 213 2.36 -15.20 -17.91
N HIS A 214 1.57 -14.14 -17.70
CA HIS A 214 2.03 -12.76 -17.72
C HIS A 214 3.14 -12.49 -16.70
N VAL A 215 2.88 -12.81 -15.43
CA VAL A 215 3.82 -12.55 -14.34
C VAL A 215 5.11 -13.36 -14.53
N LEU A 216 5.02 -14.60 -14.99
CA LEU A 216 6.21 -15.40 -15.25
C LEU A 216 7.02 -14.89 -16.45
N GLU A 217 6.37 -14.36 -17.49
CA GLU A 217 7.07 -13.73 -18.62
C GLU A 217 7.78 -12.44 -18.17
N GLU A 218 7.11 -11.58 -17.41
CA GLU A 218 7.69 -10.37 -16.81
C GLU A 218 8.92 -10.72 -15.95
N MET A 219 8.76 -11.66 -15.00
CA MET A 219 9.83 -12.06 -14.10
C MET A 219 10.98 -12.77 -14.80
N SER A 220 10.72 -13.45 -15.92
CA SER A 220 11.77 -14.10 -16.71
C SER A 220 12.78 -13.13 -17.30
N ASN A 221 12.40 -11.86 -17.51
CA ASN A 221 13.28 -10.81 -18.03
C ASN A 221 14.30 -10.34 -16.99
N SER A 222 13.97 -10.47 -15.71
CA SER A 222 14.72 -9.88 -14.60
C SER A 222 15.49 -10.93 -13.78
N ALA A 223 14.91 -12.12 -13.62
CA ALA A 223 15.50 -13.22 -12.86
C ALA A 223 16.78 -13.76 -13.51
N LYS A 224 17.76 -14.14 -12.67
CA LYS A 224 19.06 -14.70 -13.11
C LYS A 224 19.25 -16.11 -12.56
N GLY A 225 20.29 -16.80 -13.02
CA GLY A 225 20.73 -18.07 -12.43
C GLY A 225 19.68 -19.18 -12.39
N GLU A 226 19.54 -19.82 -11.23
CA GLU A 226 18.64 -20.96 -10.98
C GLU A 226 17.16 -20.54 -11.09
N LEU A 227 16.77 -19.43 -10.45
CA LEU A 227 15.41 -18.87 -10.54
C LEU A 227 14.95 -18.69 -12.00
N SER A 228 15.81 -18.15 -12.86
CA SER A 228 15.52 -18.00 -14.30
C SER A 228 15.27 -19.35 -14.99
N GLN A 229 15.92 -20.42 -14.56
CA GLN A 229 15.66 -21.77 -15.09
C GLN A 229 14.33 -22.32 -14.57
N GLU A 230 14.01 -22.11 -13.30
CA GLU A 230 12.74 -22.53 -12.70
C GLU A 230 11.54 -21.81 -13.33
N ILE A 231 11.61 -20.50 -13.50
CA ILE A 231 10.60 -19.70 -14.19
C ILE A 231 10.40 -20.21 -15.62
N ARG A 232 11.49 -20.47 -16.36
CA ARG A 232 11.39 -21.00 -17.73
C ARG A 232 10.76 -22.40 -17.78
N ARG A 233 10.99 -23.23 -16.76
CA ARG A 233 10.32 -24.54 -16.64
C ARG A 233 8.82 -24.35 -16.40
N ALA A 234 8.43 -23.50 -15.46
CA ALA A 234 7.03 -23.18 -15.18
C ALA A 234 6.31 -22.62 -16.43
N LEU A 235 6.94 -21.67 -17.13
CA LEU A 235 6.45 -21.13 -18.40
C LEU A 235 6.28 -22.21 -19.47
N SER A 236 7.23 -23.13 -19.58
CA SER A 236 7.16 -24.23 -20.55
C SER A 236 5.96 -25.15 -20.24
N THR A 237 5.74 -25.47 -18.97
CA THR A 237 4.60 -26.27 -18.53
C THR A 237 3.26 -25.61 -18.87
N LEU A 238 3.12 -24.30 -18.59
CA LEU A 238 1.93 -23.52 -18.98
C LEU A 238 1.70 -23.49 -20.50
N LYS A 239 2.76 -23.28 -21.28
CA LYS A 239 2.66 -23.24 -22.75
C LYS A 239 2.29 -24.59 -23.36
N ILE A 240 2.72 -25.69 -22.73
CA ILE A 240 2.35 -27.06 -23.11
C ILE A 240 0.89 -27.36 -22.75
N SER A 241 0.38 -26.81 -21.65
CA SER A 241 -1.02 -27.02 -21.21
C SER A 241 -2.05 -26.26 -22.05
N GLY A 242 -1.61 -25.39 -22.97
CA GLY A 242 -2.46 -24.74 -23.96
C GLY A 242 -2.54 -23.21 -23.81
N ILE A 243 -1.93 -22.64 -22.77
CA ILE A 243 -1.94 -21.19 -22.51
C ILE A 243 -0.81 -20.53 -23.30
N ARG A 244 -1.16 -19.74 -24.32
CA ARG A 244 -0.18 -19.19 -25.27
C ARG A 244 -0.27 -17.70 -25.55
N GLU A 245 -1.36 -17.06 -25.13
CA GLU A 245 -1.60 -15.64 -25.33
C GLU A 245 -1.80 -14.97 -23.97
N ASP A 246 -1.01 -13.93 -23.73
CA ASP A 246 -1.20 -13.00 -22.62
C ASP A 246 -2.37 -12.05 -22.96
N ASN A 247 -3.45 -12.18 -22.20
CA ASN A 247 -4.63 -11.32 -22.26
C ASN A 247 -4.87 -10.60 -20.92
N THR A 248 -3.83 -10.48 -20.09
CA THR A 248 -3.92 -9.94 -18.73
C THR A 248 -4.52 -8.55 -18.73
N LYS A 249 -4.17 -7.73 -19.71
CA LYS A 249 -4.76 -6.39 -19.87
C LYS A 249 -6.26 -6.45 -20.14
N GLU A 250 -6.73 -7.31 -21.04
CA GLU A 250 -8.16 -7.50 -21.30
C GLU A 250 -8.90 -8.06 -20.08
N PHE A 251 -8.28 -9.00 -19.36
CA PHE A 251 -8.80 -9.57 -18.13
C PHE A 251 -9.00 -8.51 -17.05
N TYR A 252 -7.97 -7.71 -16.76
CA TYR A 252 -8.06 -6.64 -15.76
C TYR A 252 -8.93 -5.47 -16.21
N LYS A 253 -8.99 -5.15 -17.51
CA LYS A 253 -9.99 -4.19 -18.03
C LYS A 253 -11.42 -4.63 -17.73
N LYS A 254 -11.70 -5.94 -17.77
CA LYS A 254 -13.01 -6.48 -17.43
C LYS A 254 -13.27 -6.44 -15.93
N ILE A 255 -12.30 -6.84 -15.12
CA ILE A 255 -12.42 -6.81 -13.65
C ILE A 255 -12.60 -5.39 -13.13
N LEU A 256 -11.82 -4.45 -13.66
CA LEU A 256 -11.81 -3.06 -13.22
C LEU A 256 -12.87 -2.21 -13.92
N SER A 257 -13.75 -2.80 -14.74
CA SER A 257 -14.74 -2.09 -15.57
C SER A 257 -15.78 -1.28 -14.76
N ASP A 258 -15.91 -1.58 -13.48
CA ASP A 258 -16.74 -0.86 -12.51
C ASP A 258 -16.08 0.42 -11.98
N SER A 259 -14.82 0.70 -12.34
CA SER A 259 -14.04 1.83 -11.84
C SER A 259 -13.17 2.48 -12.91
N VAL A 260 -12.89 3.76 -12.74
CA VAL A 260 -11.98 4.52 -13.61
C VAL A 260 -10.84 5.15 -12.82
N PRO A 261 -9.64 5.29 -13.42
CA PRO A 261 -8.57 6.13 -12.87
C PRO A 261 -9.12 7.52 -12.49
N ASN A 262 -8.77 8.02 -11.31
CA ASN A 262 -9.33 9.28 -10.77
C ASN A 262 -8.27 10.34 -10.47
N LYS A 263 -7.39 10.10 -9.49
CA LYS A 263 -6.33 11.05 -9.07
C LYS A 263 -5.04 10.30 -8.84
N PHE A 264 -3.91 10.85 -9.30
CA PHE A 264 -2.57 10.26 -9.22
C PHE A 264 -1.61 11.36 -8.78
N TYR A 265 -0.97 11.19 -7.62
CA TYR A 265 -0.07 12.17 -7.02
C TYR A 265 1.28 11.56 -6.73
N ILE A 266 2.32 12.38 -6.85
CA ILE A 266 3.68 12.04 -6.45
C ILE A 266 4.31 13.20 -5.66
N THR A 267 5.27 12.91 -4.79
CA THR A 267 6.18 13.91 -4.21
C THR A 267 7.52 13.91 -4.96
N TYR A 268 8.19 15.06 -5.02
CA TYR A 268 9.59 15.07 -5.47
C TYR A 268 10.44 14.26 -4.49
N PRO A 269 11.50 13.59 -4.97
CA PRO A 269 12.40 12.88 -4.07
C PRO A 269 13.00 13.84 -3.06
N ASP A 270 12.98 13.44 -1.79
CA ASP A 270 13.62 14.19 -0.72
C ASP A 270 15.15 13.97 -0.68
N GLY A 271 15.81 14.49 0.36
CA GLY A 271 17.25 14.30 0.55
C GLY A 271 17.69 12.84 0.67
N HIS A 272 16.82 11.96 1.18
CA HIS A 272 17.05 10.52 1.33
C HIS A 272 16.61 9.73 0.08
N GLY A 273 16.01 10.40 -0.90
CA GLY A 273 15.52 9.81 -2.13
C GLY A 273 14.14 9.17 -2.00
N ASP A 274 13.44 9.39 -0.89
CA ASP A 274 12.09 8.86 -0.65
C ASP A 274 11.04 9.69 -1.39
N GLN A 275 10.00 9.00 -1.87
CA GLN A 275 8.86 9.54 -2.60
C GLN A 275 7.58 8.85 -2.17
N ALA A 276 6.52 9.64 -1.99
CA ALA A 276 5.17 9.14 -1.79
C ALA A 276 4.42 9.18 -3.13
N LEU A 277 3.84 8.05 -3.51
CA LEU A 277 3.02 7.87 -4.69
C LEU A 277 1.62 7.47 -4.25
N ILE A 278 0.61 8.25 -4.65
CA ILE A 278 -0.78 7.98 -4.29
C ILE A 278 -1.59 7.89 -5.56
N PHE A 279 -2.40 6.84 -5.71
CA PHE A 279 -3.40 6.80 -6.76
C PHE A 279 -4.77 6.45 -6.22
N THR A 280 -5.79 6.86 -6.97
CA THR A 280 -7.17 6.52 -6.67
C THR A 280 -7.90 6.09 -7.92
N ARG A 281 -8.85 5.15 -7.77
CA ARG A 281 -9.86 4.85 -8.77
C ARG A 281 -11.24 5.16 -8.20
N LYS A 282 -12.13 5.66 -9.03
CA LYS A 282 -13.52 5.96 -8.66
C LYS A 282 -14.44 4.93 -9.29
N THR A 283 -15.24 4.28 -8.47
CA THR A 283 -16.24 3.31 -8.91
C THR A 283 -17.49 4.01 -9.46
N GLN A 284 -18.33 3.29 -10.21
CA GLN A 284 -19.58 3.81 -10.77
C GLN A 284 -20.58 4.26 -9.69
N ASP A 285 -20.57 3.64 -8.51
CA ASP A 285 -21.41 3.99 -7.36
C ASP A 285 -20.80 5.12 -6.49
N GLY A 286 -19.64 5.65 -6.88
CA GLY A 286 -19.01 6.82 -6.25
C GLY A 286 -18.13 6.51 -5.05
N LYS A 287 -17.81 5.23 -4.79
CA LYS A 287 -16.75 4.81 -3.87
C LYS A 287 -15.37 5.05 -4.49
N ILE A 288 -14.37 5.06 -3.63
CA ILE A 288 -12.99 5.30 -3.99
C ILE A 288 -12.14 4.11 -3.56
N ARG A 289 -11.37 3.56 -4.50
CA ARG A 289 -10.20 2.71 -4.26
C ARG A 289 -9.03 3.66 -4.06
N PHE A 290 -8.39 3.63 -2.91
CA PHE A 290 -7.25 4.48 -2.56
C PHE A 290 -6.02 3.62 -2.33
N VAL A 291 -4.88 4.02 -2.87
CA VAL A 291 -3.60 3.33 -2.65
C VAL A 291 -2.50 4.36 -2.45
N SER A 292 -1.64 4.11 -1.46
CA SER A 292 -0.44 4.88 -1.16
C SER A 292 0.77 3.95 -1.15
N ILE A 293 1.81 4.34 -1.87
CA ILE A 293 3.05 3.58 -2.07
C ILE A 293 4.21 4.50 -1.69
N VAL A 294 5.16 3.98 -0.93
CA VAL A 294 6.43 4.65 -0.67
C VAL A 294 7.50 4.00 -1.52
N THR A 295 8.25 4.80 -2.25
CA THR A 295 9.39 4.35 -3.05
C THR A 295 10.62 5.16 -2.68
N ASN A 296 11.79 4.59 -2.90
CA ASN A 296 13.06 5.26 -2.77
C ASN A 296 13.82 5.10 -4.08
N ILE A 297 14.41 6.17 -4.61
CA ILE A 297 15.06 6.16 -5.93
C ILE A 297 16.19 5.11 -6.00
N GLU A 298 16.94 4.92 -4.92
CA GLU A 298 18.08 3.99 -4.92
C GLU A 298 17.67 2.55 -4.63
N THR A 299 16.61 2.36 -3.84
CA THR A 299 16.31 1.06 -3.24
C THR A 299 14.96 0.47 -3.68
N GLY A 300 14.18 1.23 -4.44
CA GLY A 300 12.92 0.83 -5.05
C GLY A 300 11.72 0.94 -4.12
N VAL A 301 10.74 0.06 -4.27
CA VAL A 301 9.50 0.04 -3.46
C VAL A 301 9.83 -0.30 -2.00
N LYS A 302 9.31 0.53 -1.07
CA LYS A 302 9.52 0.40 0.37
C LYS A 302 8.32 -0.15 1.11
N ASP A 303 7.15 0.41 0.83
CA ASP A 303 5.92 0.13 1.57
C ASP A 303 4.69 0.44 0.70
N CYS A 304 3.56 -0.18 1.00
CA CYS A 304 2.30 0.06 0.33
C CYS A 304 1.11 -0.27 1.22
N PHE A 305 0.12 0.60 1.23
CA PHE A 305 -1.18 0.32 1.83
C PHE A 305 -2.30 0.93 0.98
N GLY A 306 -3.52 0.45 1.18
CA GLY A 306 -4.67 0.94 0.45
C GLY A 306 -5.99 0.64 1.14
N PHE A 307 -7.06 1.18 0.57
CA PHE A 307 -8.43 0.93 0.96
C PHE A 307 -9.24 0.64 -0.29
N PHE A 308 -9.95 -0.48 -0.33
CA PHE A 308 -10.64 -0.93 -1.54
C PHE A 308 -11.92 -0.14 -1.79
N GLU A 309 -12.70 0.17 -0.75
CA GLU A 309 -13.94 0.93 -0.91
C GLU A 309 -14.17 1.92 0.24
N ILE A 310 -13.73 3.15 0.05
CA ILE A 310 -14.01 4.26 0.97
C ILE A 310 -14.90 5.32 0.32
N SER A 311 -15.55 6.15 1.13
CA SER A 311 -16.28 7.32 0.63
C SER A 311 -15.32 8.40 0.13
N GLN A 312 -15.81 9.28 -0.76
CA GLN A 312 -15.05 10.46 -1.19
C GLN A 312 -14.62 11.32 0.01
N PHE A 313 -15.47 11.45 1.03
CA PHE A 313 -15.16 12.23 2.23
C PHE A 313 -13.97 11.65 3.02
N GLU A 314 -13.95 10.32 3.20
CA GLU A 314 -12.82 9.64 3.85
C GLU A 314 -11.54 9.79 3.03
N CYS A 315 -11.64 9.62 1.70
CA CYS A 315 -10.51 9.84 0.80
C CYS A 315 -9.96 11.27 0.91
N ASP A 316 -10.83 12.29 0.88
CA ASP A 316 -10.43 13.68 1.01
C ASP A 316 -9.77 13.97 2.36
N LYS A 317 -10.23 13.31 3.44
CA LYS A 317 -9.61 13.42 4.78
C LYS A 317 -8.23 12.78 4.85
N ILE A 318 -8.06 11.62 4.20
CA ILE A 318 -6.77 10.96 4.06
C ILE A 318 -5.83 11.87 3.28
N LEU A 319 -6.23 12.33 2.09
CA LEU A 319 -5.44 13.23 1.27
C LEU A 319 -5.09 14.53 2.01
N GLU A 320 -6.03 15.14 2.76
CA GLU A 320 -5.76 16.33 3.56
C GLU A 320 -4.67 16.07 4.61
N ARG A 321 -4.62 14.87 5.21
CA ARG A 321 -3.62 14.52 6.22
C ARG A 321 -2.26 14.17 5.61
N PHE A 322 -2.25 13.42 4.52
CA PHE A 322 -1.02 12.98 3.85
C PHE A 322 -0.36 14.09 3.01
N LEU A 323 -1.16 15.01 2.46
CA LEU A 323 -0.66 16.04 1.53
C LEU A 323 -0.56 17.44 2.16
N ARG A 324 -0.79 17.59 3.48
CA ARG A 324 -0.95 18.91 4.11
C ARG A 324 0.31 19.79 4.02
N ASP A 325 1.46 19.16 4.17
CA ASP A 325 2.78 19.83 4.16
C ASP A 325 3.65 19.37 2.97
N GLU A 326 3.26 18.25 2.35
CA GLU A 326 3.92 17.62 1.20
C GLU A 326 3.59 18.36 -0.10
N LYS A 327 4.60 18.87 -0.80
CA LYS A 327 4.42 19.51 -2.11
C LYS A 327 4.20 18.43 -3.17
N THR A 328 2.96 18.02 -3.35
CA THR A 328 2.61 16.98 -4.32
C THR A 328 2.39 17.52 -5.73
N VAL A 329 2.54 16.62 -6.69
CA VAL A 329 2.38 16.85 -8.12
C VAL A 329 1.38 15.84 -8.64
N GLU A 330 0.36 16.32 -9.34
CA GLU A 330 -0.60 15.44 -10.03
C GLU A 330 0.01 14.95 -11.35
N LEU A 331 -0.01 13.63 -11.58
CA LEU A 331 0.56 12.98 -12.76
C LEU A 331 -0.51 12.37 -13.66
N PRO A 332 -0.25 12.24 -14.98
CA PRO A 332 -0.96 11.30 -15.82
C PRO A 332 -0.79 9.85 -15.31
N PRO A 333 -1.82 8.99 -15.42
CA PRO A 333 -1.74 7.60 -14.96
C PRO A 333 -0.58 6.81 -15.57
N GLU A 334 -0.27 7.04 -16.85
CA GLU A 334 0.79 6.35 -17.58
C GLU A 334 2.18 6.72 -17.05
N ALA A 335 2.40 8.02 -16.79
CA ALA A 335 3.64 8.51 -16.20
C ALA A 335 3.83 7.98 -14.78
N PHE A 336 2.75 7.94 -13.98
CA PHE A 336 2.75 7.36 -12.65
C PHE A 336 3.12 5.87 -12.67
N LYS A 337 2.48 5.09 -13.55
CA LYS A 337 2.78 3.65 -13.69
C LYS A 337 4.21 3.41 -14.17
N THR A 338 4.75 4.27 -15.04
CA THR A 338 6.15 4.22 -15.50
C THR A 338 7.14 4.40 -14.34
N ILE A 339 6.88 5.36 -13.43
CA ILE A 339 7.71 5.58 -12.24
C ILE A 339 7.64 4.36 -11.30
N LEU A 340 6.45 3.82 -11.06
CA LEU A 340 6.30 2.63 -10.22
C LEU A 340 7.01 1.41 -10.81
N HIS A 341 6.88 1.18 -12.12
CA HIS A 341 7.59 0.11 -12.80
C HIS A 341 9.11 0.25 -12.62
N ASN A 342 9.65 1.46 -12.80
CA ASN A 342 11.07 1.74 -12.55
C ASN A 342 11.47 1.46 -11.10
N ALA A 343 10.66 1.84 -10.11
CA ALA A 343 10.92 1.56 -8.70
C ALA A 343 10.89 0.06 -8.38
N GLN A 344 9.93 -0.69 -8.93
CA GLN A 344 9.86 -2.15 -8.80
C GLN A 344 11.11 -2.81 -9.41
N MET A 345 11.49 -2.37 -10.60
CA MET A 345 12.69 -2.86 -11.28
C MET A 345 13.95 -2.56 -10.46
N GLN A 346 14.03 -1.39 -9.82
CA GLN A 346 15.13 -1.06 -8.91
C GLN A 346 15.20 -2.02 -7.72
N SER A 347 14.07 -2.33 -7.08
CA SER A 347 14.01 -3.33 -6.00
C SER A 347 14.52 -4.70 -6.45
N ILE A 348 14.13 -5.14 -7.65
CA ILE A 348 14.52 -6.46 -8.19
C ILE A 348 16.01 -6.47 -8.55
N LEU A 349 16.46 -5.53 -9.39
CA LEU A 349 17.80 -5.53 -9.95
C LEU A 349 18.89 -5.37 -8.89
N ARG A 350 18.65 -4.51 -7.89
CA ARG A 350 19.59 -4.28 -6.78
C ARG A 350 19.79 -5.51 -5.91
N ASN A 351 18.74 -6.31 -5.71
CA ASN A 351 18.76 -7.47 -4.82
C ASN A 351 18.98 -8.80 -5.55
N GLY A 352 19.14 -8.77 -6.88
CA GLY A 352 19.44 -9.96 -7.69
C GLY A 352 18.25 -10.92 -7.73
N ASN A 353 18.39 -12.12 -7.14
CA ASN A 353 17.29 -13.08 -6.99
C ASN A 353 16.66 -13.07 -5.58
N ASN A 354 17.26 -12.34 -4.63
CA ASN A 354 16.83 -12.32 -3.23
C ASN A 354 16.04 -11.06 -2.91
N TRP A 355 15.29 -10.53 -3.89
CA TRP A 355 14.48 -9.36 -3.65
C TRP A 355 13.33 -9.67 -2.70
N LYS A 356 12.89 -8.61 -2.01
CA LYS A 356 11.71 -8.60 -1.18
C LYS A 356 10.87 -7.41 -1.59
N LEU A 357 9.76 -7.67 -2.27
CA LEU A 357 8.73 -6.65 -2.51
C LEU A 357 7.68 -6.76 -1.40
N PRO A 358 7.14 -5.64 -0.88
CA PRO A 358 5.97 -5.68 -0.02
C PRO A 358 4.84 -6.40 -0.74
N TYR A 359 4.24 -7.40 -0.13
CA TYR A 359 3.21 -8.20 -0.79
C TYR A 359 1.93 -7.40 -1.00
N GLU A 360 1.69 -6.41 -0.12
CA GLU A 360 0.65 -5.40 -0.26
C GLU A 360 0.84 -4.62 -1.56
N TYR A 361 2.07 -4.21 -1.88
CA TYR A 361 2.37 -3.53 -3.15
C TYR A 361 2.00 -4.41 -4.34
N VAL A 362 2.39 -5.69 -4.31
CA VAL A 362 2.06 -6.64 -5.39
C VAL A 362 0.55 -6.73 -5.58
N CYS A 363 -0.21 -6.91 -4.50
CA CYS A 363 -1.67 -6.98 -4.53
C CYS A 363 -2.31 -5.69 -5.07
N TRP A 364 -1.89 -4.52 -4.56
CA TRP A 364 -2.47 -3.23 -4.95
C TRP A 364 -2.08 -2.78 -6.36
N SER A 365 -0.89 -3.14 -6.84
CA SER A 365 -0.40 -2.80 -8.17
C SER A 365 -1.28 -3.36 -9.30
N ASN A 366 -2.03 -4.43 -9.03
CA ASN A 366 -3.01 -5.02 -9.95
C ASN A 366 -4.08 -4.01 -10.41
N LEU A 367 -4.38 -2.99 -9.59
CA LEU A 367 -5.32 -1.92 -9.95
C LEU A 367 -4.81 -0.96 -11.04
N LEU A 368 -3.56 -1.13 -11.48
CA LEU A 368 -2.93 -0.37 -12.55
C LEU A 368 -2.72 -1.19 -13.83
N LEU A 369 -3.09 -2.47 -13.87
CA LEU A 369 -2.80 -3.35 -15.00
C LEU A 369 -3.55 -2.98 -16.29
N ASP A 370 -4.64 -2.21 -16.21
CA ASP A 370 -5.36 -1.67 -17.36
C ASP A 370 -4.71 -0.42 -17.97
N ILE A 371 -3.76 0.22 -17.27
CA ILE A 371 -3.05 1.44 -17.67
C ILE A 371 -1.77 1.10 -18.45
N ASP A 372 -1.47 1.85 -19.51
CA ASP A 372 -0.22 1.72 -20.28
C ASP A 372 0.96 2.40 -19.56
N PHE A 373 2.19 1.97 -19.87
CA PHE A 373 3.40 2.55 -19.29
C PHE A 373 4.61 2.34 -20.20
N ASP A 374 5.67 3.09 -19.94
CA ASP A 374 6.97 2.90 -20.58
C ASP A 374 7.84 1.97 -19.74
N ASN A 375 8.44 0.96 -20.37
CA ASN A 375 9.31 -0.01 -19.70
C ASN A 375 10.78 0.42 -19.68
N GLU A 376 11.13 1.52 -20.33
CA GLU A 376 12.47 2.08 -20.32
C GLU A 376 12.82 2.74 -18.98
N SER A 377 14.11 2.94 -18.76
CA SER A 377 14.58 3.66 -17.57
C SER A 377 14.25 5.14 -17.68
N ILE A 378 14.02 5.80 -16.54
CA ILE A 378 13.76 7.25 -16.49
C ILE A 378 14.85 8.05 -17.19
N GLU A 379 16.12 7.67 -17.01
CA GLU A 379 17.26 8.29 -17.71
C GLU A 379 17.16 8.14 -19.24
N GLN A 380 16.81 6.95 -19.73
CA GLN A 380 16.67 6.69 -21.15
C GLN A 380 15.52 7.51 -21.76
N ILE A 381 14.37 7.55 -21.09
CA ILE A 381 13.23 8.35 -21.53
C ILE A 381 13.62 9.83 -21.63
N LEU A 382 14.29 10.38 -20.61
CA LEU A 382 14.75 11.77 -20.63
C LEU A 382 15.70 12.04 -21.80
N LYS A 383 16.66 11.14 -22.03
CA LYS A 383 17.63 11.27 -23.12
C LYS A 383 16.98 11.27 -24.50
N GLU A 384 15.90 10.53 -24.68
CA GLU A 384 15.17 10.45 -25.95
C GLU A 384 14.19 11.61 -26.15
N GLN A 385 13.55 12.07 -25.07
CA GLN A 385 12.45 13.02 -25.15
C GLN A 385 12.86 14.47 -24.86
N ILE A 386 13.98 14.70 -24.16
CA ILE A 386 14.36 16.01 -23.64
C ILE A 386 15.79 16.37 -24.06
N LEU A 387 15.94 17.59 -24.59
CA LEU A 387 17.26 18.20 -24.77
C LEU A 387 17.67 18.95 -23.49
N PRO A 388 18.81 18.60 -22.86
CA PRO A 388 19.28 19.30 -21.67
C PRO A 388 19.66 20.74 -22.01
N GLN A 389 19.16 21.69 -21.22
CA GLN A 389 19.47 23.10 -21.40
C GLN A 389 20.75 23.46 -20.65
N LYS A 390 21.64 24.25 -21.27
CA LYS A 390 22.75 24.86 -20.54
C LYS A 390 22.22 25.90 -19.54
N VAL A 391 22.45 25.64 -18.26
CA VAL A 391 22.03 26.50 -17.14
C VAL A 391 23.23 27.21 -16.50
N ASP A 392 22.95 28.21 -15.67
CA ASP A 392 23.94 28.86 -14.82
C ASP A 392 23.56 28.68 -13.34
N LYS A 393 24.33 29.30 -12.44
CA LYS A 393 24.14 29.20 -10.98
C LYS A 393 22.74 29.57 -10.49
N ALA A 394 21.98 30.35 -11.25
CA ALA A 394 20.62 30.74 -10.87
C ALA A 394 19.66 29.53 -10.81
N ILE A 395 20.01 28.38 -11.41
CA ILE A 395 19.20 27.17 -11.33
C ILE A 395 19.06 26.64 -9.90
N ILE A 396 20.09 26.74 -9.06
CA ILE A 396 20.10 26.21 -7.69
C ILE A 396 18.98 26.83 -6.84
N PRO A 397 18.86 28.17 -6.72
CA PRO A 397 17.73 28.78 -6.03
C PRO A 397 16.41 28.65 -6.80
N MET A 398 16.43 28.35 -8.10
CA MET A 398 15.21 28.05 -8.85
C MET A 398 14.62 26.68 -8.51
N LEU A 399 15.43 25.68 -8.10
CA LEU A 399 14.91 24.37 -7.68
C LEU A 399 13.89 24.49 -6.53
N GLU A 400 14.12 25.40 -5.59
CA GLU A 400 13.20 25.65 -4.49
C GLU A 400 11.89 26.30 -4.98
N LYS A 401 11.99 27.25 -5.92
CA LYS A 401 10.82 27.87 -6.57
C LYS A 401 10.02 26.85 -7.39
N MET A 402 10.72 25.91 -8.03
CA MET A 402 10.14 24.75 -8.71
C MET A 402 9.58 23.71 -7.74
N LYS A 403 9.77 23.90 -6.43
CA LYS A 403 9.36 23.02 -5.33
C LYS A 403 10.16 21.72 -5.19
N ILE A 404 11.18 21.51 -6.01
CA ILE A 404 11.97 20.29 -6.08
C ILE A 404 12.84 20.13 -4.82
N SER A 405 13.67 21.12 -4.52
CA SER A 405 14.68 20.99 -3.46
C SER A 405 14.16 21.33 -2.06
N SER A 406 12.84 21.34 -1.85
CA SER A 406 12.23 21.81 -0.59
C SER A 406 12.65 20.97 0.61
N HIS A 407 12.92 19.69 0.41
CA HIS A 407 13.34 18.74 1.45
C HIS A 407 14.74 18.16 1.17
N TRP A 408 15.58 18.89 0.44
CA TRP A 408 16.94 18.47 0.14
C TRP A 408 17.90 18.95 1.22
N PHE A 409 18.02 18.11 2.24
CA PHE A 409 18.98 18.21 3.32
C PHE A 409 19.23 16.80 3.88
N LEU A 410 20.33 16.65 4.60
CA LEU A 410 20.73 15.43 5.28
C LEU A 410 20.30 15.56 6.74
N ASP A 411 19.56 14.59 7.27
CA ASP A 411 19.27 14.53 8.70
C ASP A 411 20.49 14.06 9.51
N GLY A 412 20.39 14.11 10.85
CA GLY A 412 21.52 13.84 11.73
C GLY A 412 22.11 12.43 11.62
N ASN A 413 21.36 11.45 11.09
CA ASN A 413 21.78 10.06 10.97
C ASN A 413 21.84 9.60 9.49
N TYR A 414 21.99 10.55 8.57
CA TYR A 414 21.98 10.28 7.13
C TYR A 414 23.09 9.31 6.71
N SER A 415 24.33 9.58 7.15
CA SER A 415 25.50 8.74 6.92
C SER A 415 26.57 8.95 7.99
N ASP A 416 27.46 7.97 8.16
CA ASP A 416 28.61 8.04 9.08
C ASP A 416 29.46 9.31 8.83
N GLU A 417 29.65 9.71 7.56
CA GLU A 417 30.43 10.90 7.22
C GLU A 417 29.75 12.21 7.63
N PHE A 418 28.41 12.25 7.60
CA PHE A 418 27.67 13.40 8.07
C PHE A 418 27.60 13.44 9.60
N GLU A 419 27.48 12.28 10.26
CA GLU A 419 27.61 12.17 11.72
C GLU A 419 28.99 12.70 12.20
N ASP A 420 30.08 12.31 11.53
CA ASP A 420 31.42 12.81 11.82
C ASP A 420 31.52 14.34 11.68
N LEU A 421 30.84 14.92 10.68
CA LEU A 421 30.74 16.37 10.52
C LEU A 421 30.04 17.00 11.73
N VAL A 422 28.90 16.44 12.14
CA VAL A 422 28.11 16.93 13.28
C VAL A 422 28.91 16.89 14.59
N VAL A 423 29.70 15.84 14.81
CA VAL A 423 30.61 15.73 15.96
C VAL A 423 31.65 16.86 15.96
N GLU A 424 32.33 17.10 14.83
CA GLU A 424 33.34 18.15 14.73
C GLU A 424 32.73 19.56 14.76
N MET A 425 31.51 19.70 14.26
CA MET A 425 30.76 20.95 14.27
C MET A 425 30.66 21.53 15.68
N LYS A 426 30.53 20.69 16.71
CA LYS A 426 30.48 21.13 18.11
C LYS A 426 31.70 21.97 18.50
N SER A 427 32.89 21.53 18.09
CA SER A 427 34.17 22.09 18.53
C SER A 427 34.67 23.26 17.66
N THR A 428 34.20 23.38 16.41
CA THR A 428 34.62 24.46 15.50
C THR A 428 33.74 25.70 15.63
N LYS A 429 34.32 26.89 15.44
CA LYS A 429 33.57 28.14 15.24
C LYS A 429 33.43 28.54 13.77
N ASP A 430 34.22 27.91 12.90
CA ASP A 430 34.25 28.23 11.48
C ASP A 430 33.52 27.15 10.68
N LEU A 431 32.26 27.41 10.36
CA LEU A 431 31.43 26.47 9.62
C LEU A 431 31.78 26.44 8.12
N ASP A 432 32.34 27.53 7.56
CA ASP A 432 32.82 27.56 6.17
C ASP A 432 33.95 26.52 5.97
N ALA A 433 34.97 26.54 6.84
CA ALA A 433 36.07 25.58 6.81
C ALA A 433 35.62 24.13 7.08
N LEU A 434 34.59 23.95 7.93
CA LEU A 434 34.00 22.65 8.19
C LEU A 434 33.33 22.07 6.93
N VAL A 435 32.52 22.88 6.25
CA VAL A 435 31.88 22.48 4.98
C VAL A 435 32.93 22.14 3.93
N GLU A 436 33.96 22.96 3.75
CA GLU A 436 35.04 22.68 2.78
C GLU A 436 35.76 21.35 3.07
N LYS A 437 35.99 21.04 4.35
CA LYS A 437 36.65 19.80 4.77
C LYS A 437 35.80 18.56 4.48
N TYR A 438 34.51 18.59 4.79
CA TYR A 438 33.64 17.41 4.75
C TYR A 438 32.87 17.25 3.43
N LEU A 439 32.78 18.28 2.59
CA LEU A 439 32.09 18.19 1.30
C LEU A 439 32.53 16.98 0.45
N PRO A 440 33.84 16.65 0.31
CA PRO A 440 34.26 15.51 -0.49
C PRO A 440 33.97 14.14 0.14
N SER A 441 33.92 14.05 1.48
CA SER A 441 33.65 12.79 2.17
C SER A 441 32.16 12.50 2.26
N VAL A 442 31.34 13.52 2.52
CA VAL A 442 29.88 13.40 2.54
C VAL A 442 29.36 13.11 1.14
N PHE A 443 29.82 13.85 0.12
CA PHE A 443 29.45 13.61 -1.27
C PHE A 443 30.56 12.83 -2.00
N TYR A 444 30.73 11.58 -1.57
CA TYR A 444 31.55 10.58 -2.26
C TYR A 444 30.92 10.19 -3.62
N ALA A 445 31.58 9.33 -4.40
CA ALA A 445 31.21 9.12 -5.80
C ALA A 445 29.78 8.57 -5.96
N GLU A 446 29.44 7.53 -5.21
CA GLU A 446 28.14 6.87 -5.25
C GLU A 446 27.03 7.79 -4.70
N GLU A 447 27.32 8.58 -3.66
CA GLU A 447 26.37 9.60 -3.17
C GLU A 447 26.06 10.65 -4.25
N LYS A 448 27.07 11.11 -4.99
CA LYS A 448 26.85 12.06 -6.10
C LYS A 448 25.97 11.48 -7.19
N GLU A 449 26.14 10.20 -7.54
CA GLU A 449 25.28 9.50 -8.49
C GLU A 449 23.83 9.46 -7.99
N SER A 450 23.60 9.15 -6.71
CA SER A 450 22.26 9.20 -6.11
C SER A 450 21.59 10.58 -6.26
N TRP A 451 22.32 11.67 -6.01
CA TRP A 451 21.77 13.02 -6.20
C TRP A 451 21.49 13.36 -7.67
N ILE A 452 22.27 12.82 -8.60
CA ILE A 452 21.99 12.93 -10.03
C ILE A 452 20.68 12.20 -10.35
N ASP A 453 20.46 11.00 -9.81
CA ASP A 453 19.20 10.26 -9.99
C ASP A 453 17.99 11.03 -9.44
N LYS A 454 18.13 11.69 -8.29
CA LYS A 454 17.10 12.61 -7.73
C LYS A 454 16.77 13.75 -8.70
N LEU A 455 17.77 14.32 -9.37
CA LEU A 455 17.58 15.35 -10.41
C LEU A 455 16.89 14.77 -11.65
N LEU A 456 17.30 13.60 -12.12
CA LEU A 456 16.69 12.94 -13.28
C LEU A 456 15.22 12.63 -13.02
N MET A 457 14.88 12.00 -11.89
CA MET A 457 13.49 11.76 -11.50
C MET A 457 12.68 13.08 -11.43
N SER A 458 13.27 14.13 -10.85
CA SER A 458 12.62 15.44 -10.78
C SER A 458 12.37 16.05 -12.16
N ALA A 459 13.32 15.92 -13.10
CA ALA A 459 13.15 16.34 -14.49
C ALA A 459 12.04 15.55 -15.18
N TYR A 460 11.98 14.24 -14.97
CA TYR A 460 10.93 13.39 -15.54
C TYR A 460 9.54 13.73 -15.00
N ILE A 461 9.42 14.03 -13.70
CA ILE A 461 8.16 14.50 -13.11
C ILE A 461 7.72 15.82 -13.76
N LYS A 462 8.65 16.77 -14.00
CA LYS A 462 8.35 18.04 -14.69
C LYS A 462 7.89 17.82 -16.13
N TYR A 463 8.58 16.96 -16.86
CA TYR A 463 8.22 16.59 -18.22
C TYR A 463 6.83 15.95 -18.28
N SER A 464 6.55 15.02 -17.37
CA SER A 464 5.27 14.30 -17.29
C SER A 464 4.06 15.21 -17.06
N ILE A 465 4.27 16.42 -16.52
CA ILE A 465 3.22 17.42 -16.32
C ILE A 465 3.26 18.56 -17.35
N GLY A 466 3.98 18.38 -18.46
CA GLY A 466 4.08 19.34 -19.56
C GLY A 466 4.88 20.59 -19.25
N LYS A 467 5.82 20.52 -18.30
CA LYS A 467 6.74 21.60 -17.94
C LYS A 467 8.13 21.38 -18.54
N ASP A 468 8.17 21.26 -19.86
CA ASP A 468 9.36 20.88 -20.63
C ASP A 468 10.54 21.81 -20.37
N ASP A 469 10.32 23.13 -20.28
CA ASP A 469 11.38 24.10 -19.96
C ASP A 469 12.01 23.84 -18.57
N GLU A 470 11.19 23.58 -17.54
CA GLU A 470 11.69 23.26 -16.20
C GLU A 470 12.43 21.90 -16.22
N ALA A 471 11.91 20.92 -16.96
CA ALA A 471 12.53 19.60 -17.12
C ALA A 471 13.90 19.70 -17.79
N SER A 472 14.01 20.43 -18.91
CA SER A 472 15.26 20.67 -19.64
C SER A 472 16.30 21.39 -18.79
N MET A 473 15.91 22.34 -17.94
CA MET A 473 16.83 23.02 -17.03
C MET A 473 17.36 22.08 -15.94
N VAL A 474 16.48 21.30 -15.30
CA VAL A 474 16.86 20.34 -14.27
C VAL A 474 17.74 19.22 -14.85
N TYR A 475 17.38 18.71 -16.04
CA TYR A 475 18.21 17.74 -16.74
C TYR A 475 19.56 18.34 -17.13
N GLY A 476 19.59 19.60 -17.57
CA GLY A 476 20.83 20.33 -17.82
C GLY A 476 21.75 20.44 -16.60
N LEU A 477 21.17 20.71 -15.43
CA LEU A 477 21.90 20.73 -14.16
C LEU A 477 22.53 19.38 -13.81
N SER A 478 21.84 18.26 -14.08
CA SER A 478 22.38 16.93 -13.77
C SER A 478 23.62 16.56 -14.59
N GLN A 479 23.93 17.34 -15.64
CA GLN A 479 25.06 17.12 -16.56
C GLN A 479 26.22 18.11 -16.35
N ASP A 480 26.11 19.08 -15.45
CA ASP A 480 27.16 20.11 -15.21
C ASP A 480 27.87 19.86 -13.87
N GLU A 481 29.07 19.27 -13.94
CA GLU A 481 29.88 18.94 -12.75
C GLU A 481 30.18 20.15 -11.86
N ASN A 482 30.36 21.35 -12.43
CA ASN A 482 30.68 22.53 -11.63
C ASN A 482 29.45 23.00 -10.85
N LEU A 483 28.29 23.02 -11.50
CA LEU A 483 27.04 23.40 -10.84
C LEU A 483 26.58 22.35 -9.83
N LEU A 484 26.83 21.06 -10.09
CA LEU A 484 26.61 19.99 -9.12
C LEU A 484 27.46 20.20 -7.86
N ALA A 485 28.74 20.55 -7.99
CA ALA A 485 29.59 20.85 -6.83
C ALA A 485 29.05 22.02 -5.99
N GLU A 486 28.49 23.05 -6.64
CA GLU A 486 27.83 24.17 -5.97
C GLU A 486 26.51 23.79 -5.31
N LEU A 487 25.73 22.93 -5.95
CA LEU A 487 24.51 22.36 -5.39
C LEU A 487 24.82 21.56 -4.12
N PHE A 488 25.81 20.67 -4.14
CA PHE A 488 26.21 19.88 -2.96
C PHE A 488 26.70 20.77 -1.82
N ASN A 489 27.45 21.83 -2.12
CA ASN A 489 27.84 22.82 -1.10
C ASN A 489 26.61 23.46 -0.45
N THR A 490 25.60 23.80 -1.25
CA THR A 490 24.35 24.40 -0.78
C THR A 490 23.55 23.42 0.07
N ILE A 491 23.44 22.16 -0.36
CA ILE A 491 22.77 21.10 0.40
C ILE A 491 23.48 20.90 1.74
N LEU A 492 24.80 20.75 1.78
CA LEU A 492 25.54 20.52 3.03
C LEU A 492 25.35 21.65 4.05
N LYS A 493 25.41 22.90 3.58
CA LYS A 493 25.13 24.09 4.41
C LYS A 493 23.71 24.07 4.95
N ARG A 494 22.75 23.68 4.12
CA ARG A 494 21.36 23.54 4.54
C ARG A 494 21.19 22.42 5.56
N SER A 495 21.81 21.27 5.36
CA SER A 495 21.78 20.14 6.31
C SER A 495 22.28 20.56 7.70
N ILE A 496 23.36 21.32 7.77
CA ILE A 496 23.87 21.89 9.02
C ILE A 496 22.82 22.77 9.69
N TYR A 497 22.17 23.67 8.94
CA TYR A 497 21.13 24.55 9.46
C TYR A 497 19.91 23.77 9.98
N GLU A 498 19.40 22.83 9.18
CA GLU A 498 18.23 22.01 9.52
C GLU A 498 18.51 21.13 10.75
N TYR A 499 19.71 20.55 10.86
CA TYR A 499 20.14 19.82 12.06
C TYR A 499 20.13 20.72 13.30
N LEU A 500 20.76 21.90 13.23
CA LEU A 500 20.81 22.87 14.33
C LEU A 500 19.41 23.32 14.76
N MET A 501 18.52 23.59 13.80
CA MET A 501 17.13 23.94 14.05
C MET A 501 16.37 22.78 14.70
N THR A 502 16.60 21.55 14.24
CA THR A 502 15.98 20.34 14.82
C THR A 502 16.37 20.17 16.29
N ILE A 503 17.66 20.20 16.62
CA ILE A 503 18.12 19.99 18.00
C ILE A 503 17.77 21.17 18.93
N LYS A 504 17.54 22.37 18.38
CA LYS A 504 17.06 23.54 19.13
C LYS A 504 15.66 23.31 19.69
N TYR A 505 14.77 22.71 18.91
CA TYR A 505 13.36 22.50 19.26
C TYR A 505 13.05 21.08 19.75
N ASN A 506 13.94 20.11 19.47
CA ASN A 506 13.81 18.73 19.91
C ASN A 506 15.10 18.25 20.58
N LYS A 507 15.11 18.24 21.93
CA LYS A 507 16.28 17.84 22.72
C LYS A 507 16.65 16.37 22.57
N ASP A 508 15.69 15.51 22.22
CA ASP A 508 15.93 14.07 22.09
C ASP A 508 16.81 13.75 20.87
N MET A 509 16.84 14.66 19.89
CA MET A 509 17.69 14.57 18.69
C MET A 509 19.09 15.19 18.89
N ASN A 510 19.37 15.78 20.07
CA ASN A 510 20.66 16.38 20.38
C ASN A 510 21.65 15.34 20.93
N THR A 511 21.98 14.34 20.12
CA THR A 511 22.86 13.22 20.46
C THR A 511 24.24 13.69 20.96
N GLU A 512 24.77 14.74 20.32
CA GLU A 512 26.07 15.32 20.64
C GLU A 512 26.06 16.30 21.83
N ASN A 513 24.92 16.49 22.50
CA ASN A 513 24.79 17.33 23.69
C ASN A 513 25.31 18.77 23.48
N PHE A 514 24.89 19.42 22.39
CA PHE A 514 25.10 20.86 22.20
C PHE A 514 24.37 21.65 23.29
N THR A 515 25.02 22.66 23.85
CA THR A 515 24.38 23.61 24.77
C THR A 515 23.52 24.63 24.00
N PRO A 516 22.49 25.24 24.63
CA PRO A 516 21.68 26.26 23.97
C PRO A 516 22.50 27.43 23.38
N ASP A 517 23.53 27.87 24.10
CA ASP A 517 24.41 28.96 23.65
C ASP A 517 25.23 28.56 22.42
N GLU A 518 25.72 27.32 22.36
CA GLU A 518 26.45 26.80 21.17
C GLU A 518 25.53 26.69 19.95
N ILE A 519 24.28 26.26 20.15
CA ILE A 519 23.28 26.16 19.09
C ILE A 519 22.97 27.55 18.53
N ASP A 520 22.68 28.52 19.41
CA ASP A 520 22.35 29.89 19.01
C ASP A 520 23.56 30.60 18.36
N GLU A 521 24.79 30.39 18.86
CA GLU A 521 26.01 30.93 18.24
C GLU A 521 26.15 30.44 16.78
N LYS A 522 25.92 29.14 16.54
CA LYS A 522 26.04 28.54 15.20
C LYS A 522 24.91 28.93 14.27
N ILE A 523 23.67 28.97 14.76
CA ILE A 523 22.53 29.46 13.96
C ILE A 523 22.76 30.91 13.53
N ASN A 524 23.21 31.77 14.45
CA ASN A 524 23.52 33.16 14.12
C ASN A 524 24.63 33.26 13.06
N TYR A 525 25.69 32.44 13.15
CA TYR A 525 26.71 32.36 12.11
C TYR A 525 26.10 32.05 10.74
N VAL A 526 25.25 31.03 10.66
CA VAL A 526 24.60 30.61 9.42
C VAL A 526 23.71 31.72 8.86
N GLU A 527 22.85 32.30 9.70
CA GLU A 527 21.92 33.37 9.27
C GLU A 527 22.67 34.62 8.80
N GLU A 528 23.78 34.98 9.45
CA GLU A 528 24.57 36.16 9.07
C GLU A 528 25.41 35.94 7.82
N LYS A 529 26.04 34.77 7.68
CA LYS A 529 26.98 34.51 6.58
C LYS A 529 26.36 33.84 5.37
N TRP A 530 25.47 32.87 5.57
CA TRP A 530 24.93 32.05 4.50
C TRP A 530 23.55 32.51 4.03
N VAL A 531 22.73 33.12 4.90
CA VAL A 531 21.37 33.56 4.53
C VAL A 531 21.34 35.04 4.12
N LYS A 532 21.95 35.94 4.89
CA LYS A 532 21.94 37.40 4.59
C LYS A 532 22.78 37.81 3.37
N ASN A 533 23.64 36.93 2.85
CA ASN A 533 24.49 37.20 1.68
C ASN A 533 23.98 36.58 0.37
N VAL A 534 22.71 36.17 0.32
CA VAL A 534 22.04 35.59 -0.86
C VAL A 534 21.05 36.57 -1.49
#